data_AF-A0A060Z1T4-F1
#
_entry.id   AF-A0A060Z1T4-F1
#
_cell.length_a   1.000
_cell.length_b   1.000
_cell.length_c   1.000
_cell.angle_alpha   90.00
_cell.angle_beta   90.00
_cell.angle_gamma   90.00
#
_symmetry.space_group_name_H-M   'P 1'
#
loop_
_entity.id
_entity.type
_entity.pdbx_description
1 polymer ?
#
loop_
_entity_poly.entity_id
_entity_poly.type
_entity_poly.pdbx_seq_one_letter_code
_entity_poly.pdbx_strand_id
1 'polypeptide(L)' 'MLFIDYSSAFNTIVPSKLVIKLETLGLDPALCNWVLDFLTGRPQVVRVGNNISSPLILNTGAPQGCVL' A
#
# COMPACT_ATOMS: atom_id res chain seq x y z
N MET A 1 21.85 18.81 -14.50
CA MET A 1 21.15 17.51 -14.39
C MET A 1 20.38 17.51 -13.09
N LEU A 2 19.08 17.20 -13.11
CA LEU A 2 18.23 17.22 -11.92
C LEU A 2 17.96 15.78 -11.48
N PHE A 3 18.21 15.47 -10.21
CA PHE A 3 17.88 14.19 -9.58
C PHE A 3 16.79 14.43 -8.55
N ILE A 4 15.70 13.67 -8.67
CA ILE A 4 14.55 13.73 -7.76
C ILE A 4 14.31 12.33 -7.25
N ASP A 5 14.07 12.21 -5.95
CA ASP A 5 13.68 10.97 -5.29
C ASP A 5 12.45 11.19 -4.41
N TYR A 6 11.64 10.15 -4.27
CA TYR A 6 10.46 10.18 -3.41
C TYR A 6 10.80 9.59 -2.04
N SER A 7 10.78 10.44 -1.01
CA SER A 7 10.90 9.98 0.37
C SER A 7 9.82 8.97 0.69
N SER A 8 10.23 7.77 1.13
CA SER A 8 9.31 6.76 1.66
C SER A 8 8.19 6.39 0.68
N ALA A 9 8.51 6.23 -0.60
CA ALA A 9 7.54 6.06 -1.68
C ALA A 9 6.43 5.03 -1.38
N PHE A 10 6.80 3.84 -0.91
CA PHE A 10 5.81 2.80 -0.57
C PHE A 10 4.93 3.15 0.61
N ASN A 11 5.42 3.92 1.59
CA ASN A 11 4.67 4.29 2.78
C ASN A 11 3.70 5.46 2.54
N THR A 12 3.80 6.12 1.38
CA THR A 12 3.03 7.32 1.05
C THR A 12 1.95 7.07 -0.02
N ILE A 13 1.80 5.82 -0.49
CA ILE A 13 0.74 5.44 -1.43
C ILE A 13 -0.64 5.73 -0.82
N VAL A 14 -1.47 6.47 -1.54
CA VAL A 14 -2.87 6.71 -1.16
C VAL A 14 -3.76 5.75 -1.95
N PRO A 15 -4.40 4.73 -1.33
CA PRO A 15 -5.10 3.66 -2.04
C PRO A 15 -6.20 4.18 -2.98
N SER A 16 -6.99 5.16 -2.55
CA SER A 16 -8.06 5.74 -3.39
C SER A 16 -7.52 6.39 -4.66
N LYS A 17 -6.37 7.06 -4.60
CA LYS A 17 -5.72 7.66 -5.78
C LYS A 17 -5.12 6.59 -6.69
N LEU A 18 -4.55 5.53 -6.12
CA LEU A 18 -4.00 4.42 -6.89
C LEU A 18 -5.10 3.72 -7.69
N VAL A 19 -6.23 3.41 -7.04
CA VAL A 19 -7.36 2.70 -7.66
C VAL A 19 -7.94 3.49 -8.83
N ILE A 20 -8.17 4.79 -8.67
CA ILE A 20 -8.60 5.66 -9.78
C ILE A 20 -7.61 5.56 -10.95
N LYS A 21 -6.30 5.57 -10.66
CA LYS A 21 -5.27 5.46 -11.70
C LYS A 21 -5.32 4.10 -12.41
N LEU A 22 -5.51 3.01 -11.68
CA LEU A 22 -5.63 1.66 -12.26
C LEU A 22 -6.88 1.54 -13.15
N GLU A 23 -8.02 2.07 -12.70
CA GLU A 23 -9.24 2.12 -13.50
C GLU A 23 -9.04 2.94 -14.78
N THR A 24 -8.38 4.10 -14.70
CA THR A 24 -8.09 4.94 -15.89
C THR A 24 -7.15 4.26 -16.89
N LEU A 25 -6.35 3.29 -16.44
CA LEU A 25 -5.49 2.47 -17.29
C LEU A 25 -6.25 1.29 -17.93
N GLY A 26 -7.54 1.13 -17.62
CA GLY A 26 -8.40 0.10 -18.20
C GLY A 26 -8.32 -1.26 -17.48
N LEU A 27 -7.84 -1.29 -16.23
CA LEU A 27 -7.89 -2.52 -15.44
C LEU A 27 -9.32 -2.86 -15.02
N ASP A 28 -9.58 -4.16 -14.88
CA ASP A 28 -10.88 -4.67 -14.48
C ASP A 28 -11.30 -4.12 -13.10
N PRO A 29 -12.56 -3.65 -12.94
CA PRO A 29 -13.04 -3.11 -11.67
C PRO A 29 -12.92 -4.08 -10.48
N ALA A 30 -13.05 -5.40 -10.69
CA ALA A 30 -12.88 -6.36 -9.60
C ALA A 30 -11.41 -6.42 -9.14
N LEU A 31 -10.46 -6.35 -10.07
CA LEU A 31 -9.04 -6.25 -9.75
C LEU A 31 -8.71 -4.94 -9.01
N CYS A 32 -9.26 -3.80 -9.48
CA CYS A 32 -9.10 -2.51 -8.84
C CYS A 32 -9.65 -2.50 -7.39
N ASN A 33 -10.84 -3.08 -7.19
CA ASN A 33 -11.43 -3.24 -5.85
C ASN A 33 -10.62 -4.18 -4.97
N TRP A 34 -10.05 -5.24 -5.53
CA TRP A 34 -9.19 -6.14 -4.78
C TRP A 34 -7.90 -5.45 -4.32
N VAL A 35 -7.29 -4.60 -5.15
CA VAL A 35 -6.14 -3.77 -4.75
C VAL A 35 -6.56 -2.76 -3.66
N LEU A 36 -7.74 -2.16 -3.76
CA LEU A 36 -8.26 -1.25 -2.74
C LEU A 36 -8.41 -1.96 -1.39
N ASP A 37 -9.06 -3.12 -1.38
CA ASP A 37 -9.29 -3.94 -0.20
C ASP A 37 -7.97 -4.38 0.43
N PHE A 38 -7.00 -4.81 -0.38
CA PHE A 38 -5.68 -5.19 0.12
C PHE A 38 -4.92 -4.03 0.81
N LEU A 39 -5.10 -2.80 0.31
CA LEU A 39 -4.38 -1.62 0.79
C LEU A 39 -5.12 -0.84 1.89
N THR A 40 -6.37 -1.18 2.20
CA THR A 40 -7.19 -0.48 3.20
C THR A 40 -7.61 -1.41 4.34
N GLY A 41 -7.83 -0.85 5.53
CA GLY A 41 -8.27 -1.61 6.70
C GLY A 41 -7.29 -2.70 7.16
N ARG A 42 -6.05 -2.73 6.65
CA ARG A 42 -5.12 -3.84 6.85
C ARG A 42 -4.50 -3.78 8.25
N PRO A 43 -4.72 -4.78 9.11
CA PRO A 43 -3.96 -4.90 10.34
C PRO A 43 -2.53 -5.36 10.03
N GLN A 44 -1.54 -4.73 10.65
CA GLN A 44 -0.14 -5.10 10.58
C GLN A 44 0.46 -5.23 11.98
N VAL A 45 1.43 -6.13 12.11
CA VAL A 45 2.30 -6.25 13.28
C VAL A 45 3.73 -6.35 12.81
N VAL A 46 4.66 -5.86 13.63
CA VAL A 46 6.09 -6.02 13.39
C VAL A 46 6.65 -6.98 14.44
N ARG A 47 7.52 -7.89 14.00
CA ARG A 47 8.25 -8.80 14.88
C ARG A 47 9.74 -8.50 14.83
N VAL A 48 10.35 -8.32 16.01
CA VAL A 48 11.80 -8.17 16.16
C VAL A 48 12.28 -9.20 17.18
N GLY A 49 12.92 -10.27 16.68
CA GLY A 49 13.26 -11.44 17.49
C GLY A 49 12.01 -12.09 18.08
N ASN A 50 11.93 -12.11 19.42
CA ASN A 50 10.78 -12.67 20.16
C ASN A 50 9.70 -11.63 20.50
N ASN A 51 9.91 -10.35 20.20
CA ASN A 51 8.95 -9.29 20.47
C ASN A 51 8.02 -9.08 19.28
N ILE A 52 6.72 -8.93 19.53
CA ILE A 52 5.69 -8.64 18.53
C ILE A 52 4.98 -7.35 18.97
N SER A 53 4.76 -6.42 18.03
CA SER A 53 4.01 -5.20 18.31
C SER A 53 2.52 -5.47 18.53
N SER A 54 1.80 -4.51 19.10
CA SER A 54 0.35 -4.49 18.95
C SER A 54 -0.04 -4.35 17.46
N PRO A 55 -1.22 -4.84 17.06
CA PRO A 55 -1.75 -4.61 15.73
C PRO A 55 -1.97 -3.11 15.48
N LEU A 56 -1.54 -2.64 14.32
CA LEU A 56 -1.82 -1.31 13.79
C LEU A 56 -2.62 -1.46 12.49
N ILE A 57 -3.71 -0.73 12.35
CA ILE A 57 -4.49 -0.71 11.10
C ILE A 57 -3.94 0.39 10.20
N LEU A 58 -3.60 0.06 8.96
CA LEU A 58 -3.14 1.01 7.95
C LEU A 58 -4.17 1.21 6.83
N ASN A 59 -4.27 2.45 6.37
CA ASN A 59 -5.05 2.86 5.21
C ASN A 59 -4.20 3.68 4.21
N THR A 60 -2.88 3.70 4.42
CA THR A 60 -1.90 4.40 3.59
C THR A 60 -0.69 3.48 3.45
N GLY A 61 -0.09 3.53 2.28
CA GLY A 61 1.10 2.78 1.94
C GLY A 61 0.84 1.31 1.57
N ALA A 62 1.83 0.72 0.92
CA ALA A 62 1.90 -0.70 0.63
C ALA A 62 2.99 -1.36 1.51
N PRO A 63 2.82 -2.63 1.90
CA PRO A 63 3.87 -3.35 2.61
C PRO A 63 5.12 -3.46 1.73
N GLN A 64 6.26 -3.01 2.27
CA GLN A 64 7.54 -3.15 1.58
C GLN A 64 7.95 -4.63 1.52
N GLY A 65 8.38 -5.09 0.35
CA GLY A 65 8.70 -6.50 0.11
C GLY A 65 7.50 -7.38 -0.25
N CYS A 66 6.31 -6.80 -0.42
CA CYS A 66 5.17 -7.48 -1.01
C CYS A 66 5.32 -7.58 -2.54
N VAL A 67 4.72 -8.61 -3.15
CA VAL A 67 4.68 -8.79 -4.63
C VAL A 67 3.60 -7.94 -5.29
N LEU A 68 2.62 -7.50 -4.50
CA LEU A 68 1.46 -6.74 -4.96
C LEU A 68 1.79 -5.38 -5.58
#